data_AF-A0A355UJ42-F1
#
_entry.id   AF-A0A355UJ42-F1
#
_cell.length_a   1.000
_cell.length_b   1.000
_cell.length_c   1.000
_cell.angle_alpha   90.00
_cell.angle_beta   90.00
_cell.angle_gamma   90.00
#
_symmetry.space_group_name_H-M   'P 1'
#
loop_
_entity.id
_entity.type
_entity.pdbx_description
1 polymer ?
#
loop_
_entity_poly.entity_id
_entity_poly.type
_entity_poly.pdbx_seq_one_letter_code
_entity_poly.pdbx_strand_id
1 'polypeptide(L)'
;MEIVLNDKTYVMPGVKTRILRKAMEINENIDFNNLKTKDLDGLVDFVVELYGNKFTRDDFYDGLDADKLIETLNNSINGIVGNLGNKLNQFPNK
;
A
#
# COMPACT_ATOMS: atom_id res chain seq x y z
N MET A 1 6.99 5.70 5.86
CA MET A 1 6.96 4.24 6.02
C MET A 1 8.19 3.69 5.35
N GLU A 2 8.77 2.67 5.96
CA GLU A 2 9.94 1.96 5.44
C GLU A 2 9.56 0.51 5.29
N ILE A 3 10.07 -0.13 4.24
CA ILE A 3 10.01 -1.59 4.08
C ILE A 3 11.42 -2.10 3.87
N VAL A 4 11.69 -3.32 4.35
CA VAL A 4 12.95 -4.02 4.13
C VAL A 4 12.68 -5.16 3.17
N LEU A 5 13.38 -5.17 2.04
CA LEU A 5 13.35 -6.26 1.06
C LEU A 5 14.79 -6.73 0.83
N ASN A 6 15.08 -8.02 1.04
CA ASN A 6 16.45 -8.58 0.88
C ASN A 6 17.52 -7.72 1.57
N ASP A 7 17.32 -7.40 2.86
CA ASP A 7 18.19 -6.54 3.69
C ASP A 7 18.38 -5.09 3.20
N LYS A 8 17.64 -4.67 2.16
CA LYS A 8 17.64 -3.29 1.66
C LYS A 8 16.43 -2.54 2.17
N THR A 9 16.66 -1.36 2.75
CA THR A 9 15.58 -0.50 3.24
C THR A 9 15.13 0.46 2.15
N TYR A 10 13.82 0.49 1.89
CA TYR A 10 13.18 1.41 0.95
C TYR A 10 12.31 2.39 1.72
N VAL A 11 12.54 3.68 1.50
CA VAL A 11 11.76 4.76 2.12
C VAL A 11 10.69 5.24 1.14
N MET A 12 9.44 5.26 1.63
CA MET A 12 8.28 5.76 0.89
C MET A 12 8.44 7.27 0.60
N PRO A 13 8.34 7.71 -0.67
CA PRO A 13 8.36 9.13 -1.00
C PRO A 13 7.08 9.84 -0.55
N GLY A 14 7.01 11.16 -0.71
CA GLY A 14 5.78 11.92 -0.45
C GLY A 14 4.62 11.44 -1.33
N VAL A 15 3.55 10.97 -0.70
CA VAL A 15 2.37 10.39 -1.38
C VAL A 15 1.72 11.42 -2.31
N LYS A 16 1.55 11.05 -3.58
CA LYS A 16 0.90 11.88 -4.60
C LYS A 16 -0.61 11.61 -4.64
N THR A 17 -1.37 12.59 -5.11
CA THR A 17 -2.84 12.50 -5.21
C THR A 17 -3.33 11.32 -6.05
N ARG A 18 -2.58 10.91 -7.08
CA ARG A 18 -2.89 9.72 -7.88
C ARG A 18 -2.85 8.43 -7.05
N ILE A 19 -1.85 8.29 -6.19
CA ILE A 19 -1.69 7.13 -5.31
C ILE A 19 -2.81 7.10 -4.27
N LEU A 20 -3.21 8.26 -3.75
CA LEU A 20 -4.35 8.37 -2.86
C LEU A 20 -5.65 7.86 -3.51
N ARG A 21 -5.95 8.29 -4.75
CA ARG A 21 -7.11 7.80 -5.50
C ARG A 21 -7.07 6.28 -5.67
N LYS A 22 -5.91 5.72 -6.04
CA LYS A 22 -5.74 4.26 -6.19
C LYS A 22 -5.95 3.51 -4.87
N ALA A 23 -5.47 4.07 -3.76
CA ALA A 23 -5.69 3.48 -2.44
C ALA A 23 -7.18 3.41 -2.09
N MET A 24 -7.96 4.45 -2.43
CA MET A 24 -9.41 4.45 -2.24
C MET A 24 -10.09 3.39 -3.12
N GLU A 25 -9.72 3.32 -4.40
CA GLU A 25 -10.24 2.32 -5.35
C GLU A 25 -9.96 0.88 -4.88
N ILE A 26 -8.76 0.61 -4.36
CA ILE A 26 -8.39 -0.69 -3.80
C ILE A 26 -9.24 -1.01 -2.57
N ASN A 27 -9.39 -0.04 -1.65
CA ASN A 27 -10.16 -0.23 -0.43
C ASN A 27 -11.66 -0.46 -0.68
N GLU A 28 -12.19 0.06 -1.79
CA GLU A 28 -13.59 -0.15 -2.19
C GLU A 28 -13.82 -1.51 -2.89
N ASN A 29 -12.84 -1.99 -3.66
CA ASN A 29 -13.03 -3.12 -4.57
C ASN A 29 -12.41 -4.44 -4.10
N ILE A 30 -11.47 -4.42 -3.15
CA ILE A 30 -10.80 -5.64 -2.66
C ILE A 30 -11.44 -6.14 -1.37
N ASP A 31 -11.85 -7.40 -1.37
CA ASP A 31 -12.29 -8.10 -0.16
C ASP A 31 -11.08 -8.70 0.57
N PHE A 32 -10.59 -7.99 1.58
CA PHE A 32 -9.45 -8.42 2.40
C PHE A 32 -9.73 -9.70 3.21
N ASN A 33 -10.99 -10.12 3.39
CA ASN A 33 -11.32 -11.38 4.07
C ASN A 33 -11.25 -12.60 3.14
N ASN A 34 -11.21 -12.38 1.82
CA ASN A 34 -11.19 -13.42 0.81
C ASN A 34 -10.27 -13.06 -0.36
N LEU A 35 -9.00 -12.83 -0.06
CA LEU A 35 -8.00 -12.44 -1.05
C LEU A 35 -7.72 -13.57 -2.05
N LYS A 36 -7.88 -13.26 -3.34
CA LYS A 36 -7.42 -14.12 -4.43
C LYS A 36 -6.00 -13.73 -4.84
N THR A 37 -5.31 -14.62 -5.54
CA THR A 37 -3.96 -14.37 -6.07
C THR A 37 -3.89 -13.09 -6.91
N LYS A 38 -4.88 -12.85 -7.76
CA LYS A 38 -4.96 -11.61 -8.56
C LYS A 38 -5.11 -10.35 -7.70
N ASP A 39 -5.85 -10.43 -6.60
CA ASP A 39 -6.03 -9.30 -5.69
C ASP A 39 -4.72 -9.00 -4.97
N LEU A 40 -4.01 -10.06 -4.56
CA LEU A 40 -2.68 -9.96 -3.98
C LEU A 40 -1.68 -9.31 -4.94
N ASP A 41 -1.66 -9.73 -6.21
CA ASP A 41 -0.78 -9.13 -7.23
C ASP A 41 -1.08 -7.64 -7.42
N GLY A 42 -2.36 -7.26 -7.46
CA GLY A 42 -2.76 -5.85 -7.56
C GLY A 42 -2.38 -5.03 -6.34
N LEU A 43 -2.44 -5.62 -5.14
CA LEU A 43 -1.98 -5.01 -3.90
C LEU A 43 -0.47 -4.79 -3.90
N VAL A 44 0.30 -5.77 -4.37
CA VAL A 44 1.76 -5.65 -4.47
C VAL A 44 2.15 -4.61 -5.53
N ASP A 45 1.47 -4.60 -6.68
CA ASP A 45 1.68 -3.56 -7.71
C ASP A 45 1.44 -2.15 -7.15
N PHE A 46 0.40 -1.99 -6.34
CA PHE A 46 0.14 -0.74 -5.66
C PHE A 46 1.28 -0.35 -4.72
N VAL A 47 1.84 -1.29 -3.97
CA VAL A 47 3.01 -1.04 -3.11
C VAL A 47 4.23 -0.65 -3.95
N VAL A 48 4.52 -1.34 -5.05
CA VAL A 48 5.60 -0.98 -5.98
C VAL A 48 5.45 0.48 -6.46
N GLU A 49 4.25 0.87 -6.88
CA GLU A 49 3.95 2.24 -7.30
C GLU A 49 4.06 3.25 -6.15
N LEU A 50 3.60 2.88 -4.95
CA LEU A 50 3.65 3.71 -3.74
C LEU A 50 5.09 4.10 -3.39
N TYR A 51 6.03 3.18 -3.57
CA TYR A 51 7.46 3.44 -3.36
C TYR A 51 8.15 4.09 -4.55
N GLY A 52 7.39 4.44 -5.61
CA GLY A 52 7.90 5.13 -6.79
C GLY A 52 8.66 4.22 -7.75
N ASN A 53 8.28 2.94 -7.84
CA ASN A 53 8.90 1.93 -8.72
C ASN A 53 10.39 1.72 -8.45
N LYS A 54 10.81 1.77 -7.17
CA LYS A 54 12.20 1.52 -6.74
C LYS A 54 12.58 0.03 -6.73
N PHE A 55 11.59 -0.85 -6.82
CA PHE A 55 11.68 -2.30 -6.88
C PHE A 55 10.53 -2.82 -7.73
N THR A 56 10.59 -4.08 -8.17
CA THR A 56 9.54 -4.74 -8.96
C THR A 56 8.62 -5.60 -8.09
N ARG A 57 7.54 -6.13 -8.68
CA ARG A 57 6.66 -7.10 -7.99
C ARG A 57 7.45 -8.32 -7.53
N ASP A 58 8.34 -8.82 -8.37
CA ASP A 58 9.15 -10.00 -8.08
C ASP A 58 10.16 -9.69 -6.95
N ASP A 59 10.82 -8.53 -6.99
CA ASP A 59 11.70 -8.08 -5.89
C ASP A 59 10.97 -7.99 -4.55
N PHE A 60 9.68 -7.64 -4.57
CA PHE A 60 8.85 -7.57 -3.38
C PHE A 60 8.51 -8.96 -2.85
N TYR A 61 8.04 -9.87 -3.72
CA TYR A 61 7.69 -11.24 -3.32
C TYR A 61 8.91 -12.04 -2.87
N ASP A 62 10.05 -11.90 -3.55
CA ASP A 62 11.27 -12.62 -3.22
C ASP A 62 12.01 -12.00 -2.02
N GLY A 63 11.81 -10.70 -1.79
CA GLY A 63 12.54 -9.95 -0.78
C GLY A 63 11.84 -9.78 0.56
N LEU A 64 10.52 -10.00 0.63
CA LEU A 64 9.74 -9.88 1.86
C LEU A 64 9.47 -11.25 2.48
N ASP A 65 9.69 -11.37 3.79
CA ASP A 65 9.28 -12.59 4.52
C ASP A 65 7.75 -12.77 4.42
N ALA A 66 7.32 -14.01 4.12
CA ALA A 66 5.91 -14.30 3.85
C ALA A 66 4.96 -13.95 5.01
N ASP A 67 5.43 -14.03 6.26
CA ASP A 67 4.67 -13.66 7.47
C ASP A 67 4.41 -12.15 7.57
N LYS A 68 5.25 -11.31 6.95
CA LYS A 68 5.12 -9.84 6.92
C LYS A 68 4.24 -9.33 5.79
N LEU A 69 3.83 -10.20 4.85
CA LEU A 69 3.10 -9.79 3.65
C LEU A 69 1.81 -9.03 3.97
N ILE A 70 0.91 -9.67 4.72
CA ILE A 70 -0.40 -9.10 5.04
C ILE A 70 -0.27 -7.81 5.85
N GLU A 71 0.65 -7.78 6.82
CA GLU A 71 0.93 -6.58 7.61
C GLU A 71 1.41 -5.43 6.72
N THR A 72 2.36 -5.69 5.82
CA THR A 72 2.94 -4.68 4.93
C THR A 72 1.90 -4.09 3.99
N LEU A 73 1.02 -4.92 3.42
CA LEU A 73 -0.07 -4.49 2.55
C LEU A 73 -1.08 -3.63 3.32
N ASN A 74 -1.53 -4.09 4.49
CA ASN A 74 -2.48 -3.36 5.33
C ASN A 74 -1.92 -2.02 5.80
N ASN A 75 -0.66 -1.99 6.25
CA ASN A 75 0.02 -0.76 6.67
C ASN A 75 0.10 0.24 5.50
N SER A 76 0.46 -0.23 4.30
CA SER A 76 0.58 0.62 3.11
C SER A 76 -0.74 1.28 2.73
N ILE A 77 -1.86 0.56 2.80
CA ILE A 77 -3.19 1.10 2.44
C ILE A 77 -3.73 1.99 3.57
N ASN A 78 -3.77 1.47 4.80
CA ASN A 78 -4.34 2.19 5.94
C ASN A 78 -3.53 3.45 6.27
N GLY A 79 -2.21 3.42 6.07
CA GLY A 79 -1.35 4.60 6.24
C GLY A 79 -1.70 5.76 5.30
N ILE A 80 -2.33 5.47 4.15
CA ILE A 80 -2.73 6.47 3.15
C ILE A 80 -4.18 6.89 3.38
N VAL A 81 -5.10 5.93 3.44
CA VAL A 81 -6.54 6.19 3.59
C VAL A 81 -6.87 6.75 4.98
N GLY A 82 -6.25 6.22 6.04
CA GLY A 82 -6.44 6.73 7.40
C GLY A 82 -5.98 8.18 7.56
N ASN A 83 -4.86 8.54 6.91
CA ASN A 83 -4.39 9.93 6.87
C ASN A 83 -5.36 10.86 6.13
N LEU A 84 -6.03 10.37 5.08
CA LEU A 84 -7.09 11.12 4.41
C LEU A 84 -8.31 11.29 5.32
N GLY A 85 -8.81 10.22 5.94
CA GLY A 85 -9.96 10.28 6.86
C GLY A 85 -9.75 11.30 7.99
N ASN A 86 -8.56 11.32 8.59
CA ASN A 86 -8.19 12.30 9.60
C ASN A 86 -8.21 13.75 9.07
N LYS A 87 -7.81 13.97 7.81
CA LYS A 87 -7.85 15.29 7.18
C LYS A 87 -9.27 15.68 6.73
N LEU A 88 -10.08 14.71 6.30
CA LEU A 88 -11.49 14.93 5.94
C LEU A 88 -12.32 15.36 7.15
N ASN A 89 -12.09 14.75 8.33
CA ASN A 89 -12.73 15.15 9.58
C ASN A 89 -12.36 16.57 10.05
N GLN A 90 -11.32 17.19 9.48
CA GLN A 90 -10.96 18.58 9.74
C GLN A 90 -11.69 19.56 8.83
N PHE A 91 -12.35 19.07 7.76
CA PHE A 91 -13.27 19.90 7.02
C PHE A 91 -14.55 20.05 7.86
N PRO A 92 -14.95 21.28 8.21
CA PRO A 92 -16.17 21.47 8.96
C PRO A 92 -17.34 20.92 8.14
N ASN A 93 -18.09 19.99 8.72
CA ASN A 93 -19.40 19.60 8.18
C ASN A 93 -20.24 20.88 8.11
N LYS A 94 -20.60 21.30 6.90
CA LYS A 94 -21.54 22.40 6.68
C LYS A 94 -22.96 21.95 7.02
#